data_AF-A0A7I7WG72-F1
#
_entry.id   AF-A0A7I7WG72-F1
#
_cell.length_a   1.000
_cell.length_b   1.000
_cell.length_c   1.000
_cell.angle_alpha   90.00
_cell.angle_beta   90.00
_cell.angle_gamma   90.00
#
_symmetry.space_group_name_H-M   'P 1'
#
loop_
_entity.id
_entity.type
_entity.pdbx_description
1 polymer ?
#
loop_
_entity_poly.entity_id
_entity_poly.type
_entity_poly.pdbx_seq_one_letter_code
_entity_poly.pdbx_strand_id
1 'polypeptide(L)'
;MNLRDVSELRDAAHADASRVYGQPHETADGTTVISVSRARGGALGVFVVKDGQAAWVPAADTTRIALLGICVGLVSAACAGIAMVRRPPWPDLHGDISSRL
;
A
#
# COMPACT_ATOMS: atom_id res chain seq x y z
N MET A 1 -7.97 14.84 -32.76
CA MET A 1 -7.84 13.60 -31.98
C MET A 1 -6.67 12.80 -32.57
N ASN A 2 -5.60 12.57 -31.81
CA ASN A 2 -4.35 12.00 -32.34
C ASN A 2 -4.33 10.47 -32.22
N LEU A 3 -3.71 9.76 -33.18
CA LEU A 3 -3.59 8.29 -33.16
C LEU A 3 -2.77 7.77 -31.96
N ARG A 4 -1.91 8.62 -31.37
CA ARG A 4 -1.15 8.29 -30.16
C ARG A 4 -2.04 8.20 -28.92
N ASP A 5 -2.96 9.14 -28.72
CA ASP A 5 -3.98 9.07 -27.64
C ASP A 5 -4.82 7.80 -27.75
N VAL A 6 -5.23 7.44 -28.97
CA VAL A 6 -6.03 6.22 -29.20
C VAL A 6 -5.25 4.96 -28.83
N SER A 7 -3.93 4.98 -29.00
CA SER A 7 -3.05 3.87 -28.62
C SER A 7 -2.88 3.79 -27.11
N GLU A 8 -2.61 4.92 -26.44
CA GLU A 8 -2.49 4.99 -24.98
C GLU A 8 -3.81 4.62 -24.27
N LEU A 9 -4.94 5.08 -24.79
CA LEU A 9 -6.27 4.71 -24.31
C LEU A 9 -6.56 3.22 -24.54
N ARG A 10 -6.13 2.65 -25.67
CA ARG A 10 -6.27 1.22 -25.97
C ARG A 10 -5.39 0.35 -25.07
N ASP A 11 -4.19 0.80 -24.74
CA ASP A 11 -3.26 0.10 -23.87
C ASP A 11 -3.71 0.18 -22.39
N ALA A 12 -4.25 1.32 -21.97
CA ALA A 12 -4.93 1.46 -20.69
C ALA A 12 -6.19 0.59 -20.59
N ALA A 13 -6.98 0.47 -21.67
CA ALA A 13 -8.12 -0.44 -21.74
C ALA A 13 -7.70 -1.92 -21.76
N HIS A 14 -6.56 -2.26 -22.37
CA HIS A 14 -6.01 -3.63 -22.35
C HIS A 14 -5.51 -4.07 -20.97
N ALA A 15 -5.12 -3.12 -20.10
CA ALA A 15 -4.83 -3.43 -18.71
C ALA A 15 -6.07 -3.97 -17.96
N ASP A 16 -7.28 -3.57 -18.37
CA ASP A 16 -8.56 -4.07 -17.85
C ASP A 16 -9.03 -5.35 -18.57
N ALA A 17 -8.66 -5.53 -19.85
CA ALA A 17 -8.97 -6.72 -20.66
C ALA A 17 -8.34 -8.03 -20.15
N SER A 18 -7.49 -7.96 -19.12
CA SER A 18 -6.87 -9.12 -18.49
C SER A 18 -7.56 -9.53 -17.18
N ARG A 19 -8.72 -8.99 -16.81
CA ARG A 19 -9.44 -9.46 -15.61
C ARG A 19 -10.30 -10.69 -15.91
N VAL A 20 -10.22 -11.69 -15.06
CA VAL A 20 -10.98 -12.95 -15.13
C VAL A 20 -11.83 -13.06 -13.88
N TYR A 21 -13.13 -13.24 -14.09
CA TYR A 21 -14.10 -13.53 -13.04
C TYR A 21 -14.23 -15.04 -12.87
N GLY A 22 -14.06 -15.53 -11.65
CA GLY A 22 -14.28 -16.93 -11.31
C GLY A 22 -15.77 -17.27 -11.26
N GLN A 23 -16.05 -18.58 -11.21
CA GLN A 23 -17.42 -19.05 -11.02
C GLN A 23 -17.97 -18.54 -9.68
N PRO A 24 -19.16 -17.90 -9.66
CA PRO A 24 -19.82 -17.52 -8.42
C PRO A 24 -20.05 -18.76 -7.54
N HIS A 25 -19.75 -18.64 -6.25
CA HIS A 25 -20.06 -19.67 -5.26
C HIS A 25 -20.87 -19.08 -4.12
N GLU A 26 -21.90 -19.81 -3.70
CA GLU A 26 -22.73 -19.42 -2.57
C GLU A 26 -22.20 -20.03 -1.28
N THR A 27 -22.18 -19.21 -0.24
CA THR A 27 -21.89 -19.63 1.14
C THR A 27 -23.20 -20.03 1.82
N ALA A 28 -23.14 -20.86 2.86
CA ALA A 28 -24.32 -21.31 3.63
C ALA A 28 -25.24 -20.17 4.10
N ASP A 29 -24.69 -18.98 4.30
CA ASP A 29 -25.41 -17.78 4.74
C ASP A 29 -26.09 -17.01 3.59
N GLY A 30 -26.21 -17.60 2.39
CA GLY A 30 -26.81 -16.97 1.21
C GLY A 30 -25.94 -15.88 0.57
N THR A 31 -24.65 -15.82 0.90
CA THR A 31 -23.70 -14.85 0.34
C THR A 31 -23.05 -15.40 -0.93
N THR A 32 -23.15 -14.67 -2.04
CA THR A 32 -22.48 -15.02 -3.28
C THR A 32 -21.09 -14.38 -3.34
N VAL A 33 -20.06 -15.18 -3.58
CA VAL A 33 -18.68 -14.71 -3.71
C VAL A 33 -18.21 -14.94 -5.14
N ILE A 34 -17.66 -13.90 -5.77
CA ILE A 34 -17.14 -13.93 -7.13
C ILE A 34 -15.68 -13.51 -7.08
N SER A 35 -14.76 -14.44 -7.37
CA SER A 35 -13.33 -14.13 -7.37
C SER A 35 -12.91 -13.38 -8.61
N VAL A 36 -11.96 -12.45 -8.45
CA VAL A 36 -11.41 -11.64 -9.54
C VAL A 36 -9.91 -11.80 -9.54
N SER A 37 -9.38 -12.20 -10.69
CA SER A 37 -7.96 -12.45 -10.91
C SER A 37 -7.50 -11.83 -12.21
N ARG A 38 -6.19 -11.75 -12.42
CA ARG A 38 -5.61 -11.40 -13.72
C ARG A 38 -5.46 -12.67 -14.56
N ALA A 39 -5.63 -12.58 -15.87
CA ALA A 39 -5.58 -13.71 -16.81
C ALA A 39 -4.21 -14.41 -16.82
N ARG A 40 -3.14 -13.67 -16.48
CA ARG A 40 -1.78 -14.19 -16.30
C ARG A 40 -1.47 -14.68 -14.88
N GLY A 41 -2.50 -14.86 -14.05
CA GLY A 41 -2.38 -15.21 -12.63
C GLY A 41 -2.29 -13.99 -11.72
N GLY A 42 -2.56 -14.22 -10.43
CA GLY A 42 -2.61 -13.19 -9.39
C GLY A 42 -4.04 -12.82 -9.01
N ALA A 43 -4.34 -12.92 -7.73
CA ALA A 43 -5.61 -12.48 -7.17
C ALA A 43 -5.67 -10.95 -7.14
N LEU A 44 -6.80 -10.38 -7.56
CA LEU A 44 -7.08 -8.96 -7.45
C LEU A 44 -8.04 -8.67 -6.29
N GLY A 45 -8.95 -9.61 -6.02
CA GLY A 45 -9.90 -9.52 -4.92
C GLY A 45 -11.10 -10.41 -5.15
N VAL A 46 -12.14 -10.19 -4.35
CA VAL A 46 -13.43 -10.87 -4.46
C VAL A 46 -14.56 -9.84 -4.36
N PHE A 47 -15.61 -10.04 -5.15
CA PHE A 47 -16.89 -9.41 -4.90
C PHE A 47 -17.71 -10.29 -3.97
N VAL A 48 -18.23 -9.71 -2.90
CA VAL A 48 -19.12 -10.34 -1.93
C VAL A 48 -20.49 -9.71 -2.12
N VAL A 49 -21.46 -10.48 -2.59
CA VAL A 49 -22.83 -10.04 -2.80
C VAL A 49 -23.73 -10.68 -1.75
N LYS A 50 -24.43 -9.86 -0.98
CA LYS A 50 -25.37 -10.31 0.05
C LYS A 50 -26.55 -9.35 0.12
N ASP A 51 -27.78 -9.86 0.15
CA ASP A 51 -29.00 -9.06 0.27
C ASP A 51 -29.12 -7.93 -0.79
N GLY A 52 -28.64 -8.21 -2.02
CA GLY A 52 -28.60 -7.24 -3.11
C GLY A 52 -27.51 -6.17 -2.99
N GLN A 53 -26.69 -6.20 -1.94
CA GLN A 53 -25.54 -5.31 -1.75
C GLN A 53 -24.26 -6.00 -2.21
N ALA A 54 -23.48 -5.34 -3.06
CA ALA A 54 -22.18 -5.80 -3.50
C ALA A 54 -21.06 -5.04 -2.78
N ALA A 55 -20.16 -5.76 -2.13
CA ALA A 55 -18.95 -5.24 -1.51
C ALA A 55 -17.71 -5.77 -2.24
N TRP A 56 -16.73 -4.90 -2.48
CA TRP A 56 -15.45 -5.28 -3.03
C TRP A 56 -14.42 -5.50 -1.92
N VAL A 57 -13.76 -6.65 -1.94
CA VAL A 57 -12.68 -6.98 -1.01
C VAL A 57 -11.39 -7.18 -1.82
N PRO A 58 -10.42 -6.24 -1.77
CA PRO A 58 -9.19 -6.35 -2.54
C PRO A 58 -8.27 -7.43 -1.95
N ALA A 59 -7.50 -8.09 -2.82
CA ALA A 59 -6.40 -8.98 -2.42
C ALA A 59 -5.14 -8.15 -2.10
N ALA A 60 -5.22 -7.33 -1.05
CA ALA A 60 -4.12 -6.50 -0.60
C ALA A 60 -3.20 -7.26 0.37
N ASP A 61 -1.88 -7.14 0.18
CA ASP A 61 -0.88 -7.65 1.12
C ASP A 61 -0.59 -6.59 2.19
N THR A 62 -1.40 -6.58 3.24
CA THR A 62 -1.27 -5.64 4.36
C THR A 62 0.08 -5.76 5.05
N THR A 63 0.67 -6.96 5.10
CA THR A 63 1.98 -7.21 5.71
C THR A 63 3.09 -6.48 4.95
N ARG A 64 3.09 -6.55 3.62
CA ARG A 64 4.05 -5.81 2.79
C ARG A 64 3.87 -4.31 2.93
N ILE A 65 2.64 -3.82 2.98
CA ILE A 65 2.35 -2.39 3.18
C ILE A 65 2.89 -1.93 4.54
N ALA A 66 2.62 -2.69 5.60
CA ALA A 66 3.14 -2.40 6.94
C ALA A 66 4.67 -2.41 6.97
N LEU A 67 5.30 -3.41 6.36
CA LEU A 67 6.75 -3.52 6.28
C LEU A 67 7.39 -2.34 5.55
N LEU A 68 6.80 -1.87 4.45
CA LEU A 68 7.26 -0.66 3.76
C LEU A 68 7.20 0.56 4.67
N GLY A 69 6.10 0.75 5.40
CA GLY A 69 5.96 1.84 6.38
C GLY A 69 7.02 1.78 7.49
N ILE A 70 7.28 0.59 8.02
CA ILE A 70 8.31 0.36 9.05
C ILE A 70 9.70 0.69 8.50
N CYS A 71 10.04 0.20 7.29
CA CYS A 71 11.33 0.48 6.67
C CYS A 71 11.54 1.98 6.45
N VAL A 72 10.53 2.69 5.92
CA VAL A 72 10.58 4.15 5.75
C VAL A 72 10.78 4.85 7.09
N GLY A 73 10.03 4.44 8.13
CA GLY A 73 10.16 4.99 9.48
C GLY A 73 11.54 4.76 10.08
N LEU A 74 12.10 3.56 9.96
CA LEU A 74 13.43 3.21 10.46
C LEU A 74 14.54 3.99 9.74
N VAL A 75 14.47 4.11 8.41
CA VAL A 75 15.43 4.91 7.63
C VAL A 75 15.35 6.38 8.03
N SER A 76 14.14 6.93 8.14
CA SER A 76 13.93 8.31 8.58
C SER A 76 14.48 8.57 9.99
N ALA A 77 14.21 7.65 10.93
CA ALA A 77 14.71 7.74 12.30
C ALA A 77 16.24 7.65 12.36
N ALA A 78 16.85 6.76 11.58
CA ALA A 78 18.29 6.65 11.48
C ALA A 78 18.92 7.95 10.93
N CYS A 79 18.36 8.52 9.86
CA CYS A 79 18.81 9.80 9.31
C CYS A 79 18.68 10.94 10.33
N ALA A 80 17.57 11.00 11.07
CA ALA A 80 17.36 11.99 12.12
C ALA A 80 18.38 11.84 13.26
N GLY A 81 18.63 10.60 13.72
CA GLY A 81 19.66 10.31 14.72
C GLY A 81 21.06 10.70 14.26
N ILE A 82 21.43 10.38 13.02
CA ILE A 82 22.73 10.79 12.43
C ILE A 82 22.82 12.32 12.33
N ALA A 83 21.74 12.98 11.93
CA ALA A 83 21.71 14.44 11.84
C ALA A 83 21.93 15.09 13.22
N MET A 84 21.26 14.56 14.27
CA MET A 84 21.45 15.00 15.64
C MET A 84 22.89 14.78 16.14
N VAL A 85 23.53 13.66 15.79
CA VAL A 85 24.94 13.41 16.15
C VAL A 85 25.89 14.39 15.43
N ARG A 86 25.62 14.71 14.16
CA ARG A 86 26.49 15.60 13.37
C ARG A 86 26.28 17.08 13.64
N ARG A 87 25.08 17.48 14.03
CA ARG A 87 24.71 18.87 14.35
C ARG A 87 23.78 18.85 15.56
N PRO A 88 24.33 18.61 16.77
CA PRO A 88 23.52 18.56 17.97
C PRO A 88 22.73 19.86 18.10
N PRO A 89 21.39 19.79 18.25
CA PRO A 89 20.56 20.98 18.36
C PRO A 89 20.69 21.68 19.71
N TRP A 90 21.37 21.07 20.68
CA TRP A 90 21.58 21.66 21.99
C TRP A 90 22.86 22.52 22.01
N PRO A 91 22.84 23.65 22.75
CA PRO A 91 24.04 24.43 23.03
C PRO A 91 25.11 23.58 23.71
N ASP A 92 26.39 23.89 23.47
CA ASP A 92 27.51 23.18 24.09
C ASP A 92 27.42 23.24 25.62
N LEU A 93 27.23 22.08 26.26
CA LEU A 93 27.30 21.94 27.71
C LEU A 93 28.76 21.96 28.15
N HIS A 94 29.22 23.13 28.60
CA HIS A 94 30.44 23.26 29.38
C HIS A 94 30.04 23.55 30.84
N GLY A 95 30.52 22.72 31.76
CA GLY A 95 30.30 22.91 33.18
C GLY A 95 31.33 23.88 33.73
N ASP A 96 30.91 25.11 34.03
CA ASP A 96 31.75 26.05 34.77
C ASP A 96 31.60 25.73 36.27
N ILE A 97 32.56 25.03 36.85
CA ILE A 97 32.55 24.73 38.28
C ILE A 97 32.99 26.01 39.00
N SER A 98 32.03 26.87 39.34
CA SER A 98 32.32 28.05 40.15
C SER A 98 32.65 27.61 41.59
N SER A 99 33.92 27.34 41.84
CA SER A 99 34.46 27.27 43.19
C SER A 99 34.52 28.69 43.75
N ARG A 100 33.43 29.15 44.37
CA ARG A 100 33.48 30.31 45.27
C ARG A 100 33.86 29.81 46.67
N LEU A 101 35.14 29.93 47.00
CA LEU A 101 35.65 30.01 48.37
C LEU A 101 36.46 31.29 48.51
#